data_AF-A0A0C4E3V1-F1
#
_entry.id   AF-A0A0C4E3V1-F1
#
_cell.length_a   1.000
_cell.length_b   1.000
_cell.length_c   1.000
_cell.angle_alpha   90.00
_cell.angle_beta   90.00
_cell.angle_gamma   90.00
#
_symmetry.space_group_name_H-M   'P 1'
#
loop_
_entity.id
_entity.type
_entity.pdbx_description
1 polymer ?
#
loop_
_entity_poly.entity_id
_entity_poly.type
_entity_poly.pdbx_seq_one_letter_code
_entity_poly.pdbx_strand_id
1 'polypeptide(L)'
;MATDPVDPKAYYGYLFGDDKAPTPVLNALLKAIAQHIIDELGDKSCKVLVPEKLAPFFRAAGGDMDTFLAMPSRSISYVWQVLGCQHALQPTSNDYEPPSIPALTVKGFVRWMSINILLDPEEYHTYIQTCLKEWDLRHPETGEPFPKELPREAFPKETDEGINKMAILTSAEASLPLPEPLPEPEPPPQPSRLQDPGRHLLRVLAPRTRAP
;
A
#
# COMPACT_ATOMS: atom_id res chain seq x y z
N MET A 1 -33.36 -12.42 -10.76
CA MET A 1 -34.14 -11.17 -10.69
C MET A 1 -33.17 -10.05 -11.03
N ALA A 2 -33.42 -9.27 -12.07
CA ALA A 2 -32.58 -8.12 -12.38
C ALA A 2 -32.84 -7.07 -11.30
N THR A 3 -31.84 -6.83 -10.45
CA THR A 3 -31.86 -5.70 -9.51
C THR A 3 -32.00 -4.42 -10.32
N ASP A 4 -32.92 -3.55 -9.91
CA ASP A 4 -33.04 -2.21 -10.50
C ASP A 4 -31.67 -1.53 -10.54
N PRO A 5 -31.36 -0.75 -11.60
CA PRO A 5 -30.09 -0.06 -11.69
C PRO A 5 -29.95 0.87 -10.48
N VAL A 6 -28.96 0.55 -9.62
CA VAL A 6 -28.62 1.36 -8.46
C VAL A 6 -28.23 2.75 -8.96
N ASP A 7 -28.94 3.78 -8.51
CA ASP A 7 -28.58 5.17 -8.81
C ASP A 7 -27.15 5.43 -8.26
N PRO A 8 -26.15 5.69 -9.13
CA PRO A 8 -24.78 5.85 -8.67
C PRO A 8 -24.61 7.02 -7.71
N LYS A 9 -25.44 8.07 -7.85
CA LYS A 9 -25.40 9.24 -6.97
C LYS A 9 -25.87 8.89 -5.56
N ALA A 10 -26.98 8.16 -5.44
CA ALA A 10 -27.45 7.66 -4.16
C ALA A 10 -26.48 6.65 -3.53
N TYR A 11 -25.82 5.80 -4.33
CA TYR A 11 -24.89 4.80 -3.82
C TYR A 11 -23.60 5.39 -3.25
N TYR A 12 -22.93 6.25 -4.02
CA TYR A 12 -21.64 6.82 -3.60
C TYR A 12 -21.81 7.94 -2.58
N GLY A 13 -22.83 8.80 -2.74
CA GLY A 13 -22.97 9.99 -1.90
C GLY A 13 -21.68 10.81 -1.88
N TYR A 14 -21.39 11.44 -0.74
CA TYR A 14 -20.07 12.04 -0.46
C TYR A 14 -19.18 11.02 0.25
N LEU A 15 -17.95 10.83 -0.23
CA LEU A 15 -17.14 9.66 0.11
C LEU A 15 -16.15 9.86 1.26
N PHE A 16 -16.13 11.06 1.88
CA PHE A 16 -15.31 11.38 3.04
C PHE A 16 -16.15 11.80 4.24
N GLY A 17 -15.69 11.44 5.44
CA GLY A 17 -16.22 11.97 6.70
C GLY A 17 -15.66 13.35 7.03
N ASP A 18 -16.22 13.97 8.08
CA ASP A 18 -15.78 15.29 8.58
C ASP A 18 -14.30 15.29 9.00
N ASP A 19 -13.83 14.16 9.52
CA ASP A 19 -12.45 13.89 9.93
C ASP A 19 -11.51 13.54 8.76
N LYS A 20 -12.01 13.64 7.53
CA LYS A 20 -11.31 13.28 6.29
C LYS A 20 -10.99 11.78 6.18
N ALA A 21 -11.61 10.94 7.00
CA ALA A 21 -11.53 9.49 6.82
C ALA A 21 -12.40 9.05 5.64
N PRO A 22 -12.00 7.98 4.91
CA PRO A 22 -12.85 7.40 3.89
C PRO A 22 -14.11 6.81 4.53
N THR A 23 -15.26 7.03 3.89
CA THR A 23 -16.50 6.33 4.24
C THR A 23 -16.35 4.81 4.05
N PRO A 24 -17.26 3.98 4.61
CA PRO A 24 -17.26 2.55 4.35
C PRO A 24 -17.30 2.21 2.85
N VAL A 25 -18.04 2.97 2.05
CA VAL A 25 -18.13 2.81 0.59
C VAL A 25 -16.78 3.07 -0.08
N LEU A 26 -16.12 4.19 0.24
CA LEU A 26 -14.79 4.50 -0.31
C LEU A 26 -13.75 3.46 0.13
N ASN A 27 -13.78 3.06 1.39
CA ASN A 27 -12.90 2.01 1.93
C ASN A 27 -13.09 0.69 1.17
N ALA A 28 -14.34 0.27 0.92
CA ALA A 28 -14.63 -0.94 0.15
C ALA A 28 -14.16 -0.84 -1.30
N LEU A 29 -14.38 0.31 -1.95
CA LEU A 29 -13.93 0.56 -3.32
C LEU A 29 -12.40 0.49 -3.44
N LEU A 30 -11.68 1.20 -2.56
CA LEU A 30 -10.23 1.22 -2.57
C LEU A 30 -9.63 -0.15 -2.21
N LYS A 31 -10.30 -0.95 -1.36
CA LYS A 31 -9.93 -2.36 -1.11
C LYS A 31 -10.10 -3.21 -2.38
N ALA A 32 -11.20 -3.04 -3.11
CA ALA A 32 -11.42 -3.78 -4.35
C ALA A 32 -10.37 -3.44 -5.42
N ILE A 33 -10.00 -2.16 -5.53
CA ILE A 33 -8.90 -1.71 -6.38
C ILE A 33 -7.58 -2.35 -5.94
N ALA A 34 -7.24 -2.27 -4.65
CA ALA A 34 -6.02 -2.89 -4.11
C ALA A 34 -5.94 -4.38 -4.44
N GLN A 35 -7.05 -5.11 -4.28
CA GLN A 35 -7.12 -6.53 -4.59
C GLN A 35 -6.95 -6.80 -6.08
N HIS A 36 -7.57 -6.00 -6.94
CA HIS A 36 -7.38 -6.10 -8.39
C HIS A 36 -5.91 -5.88 -8.78
N ILE A 37 -5.24 -4.90 -8.18
CA ILE A 37 -3.79 -4.68 -8.39
C ILE A 37 -3.02 -5.95 -8.00
N ILE A 38 -3.30 -6.51 -6.81
CA ILE A 38 -2.65 -7.72 -6.29
C ILE A 38 -2.82 -8.92 -7.22
N ASP A 39 -4.00 -9.10 -7.79
CA ASP A 39 -4.32 -10.32 -8.56
C ASP A 39 -4.04 -10.21 -10.05
N GLU A 40 -4.26 -9.04 -10.65
CA GLU A 40 -4.31 -8.91 -12.11
C GLU A 40 -3.18 -8.08 -12.71
N LEU A 41 -2.56 -7.17 -11.95
CA LEU A 41 -1.55 -6.25 -12.49
C LEU A 41 -0.11 -6.72 -12.27
N GLY A 42 0.74 -6.48 -13.27
CA GLY A 42 2.17 -6.80 -13.23
C GLY A 42 2.43 -8.30 -13.06
N ASP A 43 3.40 -8.64 -12.21
CA ASP A 43 3.65 -10.02 -11.81
C ASP A 43 2.51 -10.53 -10.90
N LYS A 44 1.68 -11.44 -11.41
CA LYS A 44 0.54 -12.02 -10.69
C LYS A 44 0.95 -12.94 -9.54
N SER A 45 2.21 -13.39 -9.49
CA SER A 45 2.76 -14.19 -8.39
C SER A 45 3.12 -13.33 -7.17
N CYS A 46 3.48 -12.06 -7.38
CA CYS A 46 3.73 -11.11 -6.31
C CYS A 46 2.40 -10.71 -5.65
N LYS A 47 2.15 -11.10 -4.40
CA LYS A 47 0.87 -10.83 -3.71
C LYS A 47 0.89 -9.63 -2.76
N VAL A 48 1.86 -8.74 -2.94
CA VAL A 48 2.09 -7.58 -2.09
C VAL A 48 2.18 -6.29 -2.93
N LEU A 49 1.75 -5.16 -2.35
CA LEU A 49 1.71 -3.87 -3.04
C LEU A 49 3.05 -3.13 -2.94
N VAL A 50 4.08 -3.69 -3.58
CA VAL A 50 5.39 -3.04 -3.76
C VAL A 50 5.34 -1.94 -4.83
N PRO A 51 6.27 -0.98 -4.85
CA PRO A 51 6.32 0.09 -5.85
C PRO A 51 6.22 -0.40 -7.30
N GLU A 52 6.93 -1.48 -7.63
CA GLU A 52 6.93 -2.10 -8.96
C GLU A 52 5.54 -2.58 -9.39
N LYS A 53 4.70 -2.93 -8.41
CA LYS A 53 3.33 -3.39 -8.64
C LYS A 53 2.32 -2.24 -8.68
N LEU A 54 2.62 -1.13 -8.00
CA LEU A 54 1.81 0.09 -8.01
C LEU A 54 2.02 0.92 -9.28
N ALA A 55 3.22 0.94 -9.85
CA ALA A 55 3.52 1.73 -11.04
C ALA A 55 2.63 1.37 -12.27
N PRO A 56 2.41 0.07 -12.61
CA PRO A 56 1.47 -0.31 -13.66
C PRO A 56 0.03 0.14 -13.40
N PHE A 57 -0.40 0.20 -12.13
CA PHE A 57 -1.72 0.69 -11.76
C PHE A 57 -1.92 2.15 -12.18
N PHE A 58 -1.00 3.04 -11.81
CA PHE A 58 -1.13 4.46 -12.17
C PHE A 58 -1.12 4.66 -13.68
N ARG A 59 -0.22 3.98 -14.41
CA ARG A 59 -0.20 4.03 -15.88
C ARG A 59 -1.51 3.53 -16.51
N ALA A 60 -2.09 2.46 -15.97
CA ALA A 60 -3.37 1.93 -16.46
C ALA A 60 -4.56 2.86 -16.13
N ALA A 61 -4.51 3.55 -15.01
CA ALA A 61 -5.55 4.50 -14.59
C ALA A 61 -5.46 5.86 -15.34
N GLY A 62 -4.35 6.11 -16.05
CA GLY A 62 -4.11 7.33 -16.82
C GLY A 62 -3.17 8.33 -16.15
N GLY A 63 -2.47 7.92 -15.09
CA GLY A 63 -1.53 8.74 -14.33
C GLY A 63 -0.09 8.27 -14.36
N ASP A 64 0.78 9.05 -13.71
CA ASP A 64 2.20 8.73 -13.57
C ASP A 64 2.66 9.01 -12.13
N MET A 65 3.04 7.94 -11.45
CA MET A 65 3.66 7.97 -10.11
C MET A 65 5.08 7.41 -10.13
N ASP A 66 5.68 7.23 -11.31
CA ASP A 66 6.99 6.61 -11.46
C ASP A 66 8.07 7.43 -10.75
N THR A 67 7.95 8.76 -10.70
CA THR A 67 8.91 9.61 -9.97
C THR A 67 8.95 9.28 -8.47
N PHE A 68 7.79 9.14 -7.82
CA PHE A 68 7.72 8.76 -6.41
C PHE A 68 8.13 7.29 -6.20
N LEU A 69 7.64 6.40 -7.07
CA LEU A 69 7.87 4.96 -6.95
C LEU A 69 9.30 4.54 -7.34
N ALA A 70 10.06 5.40 -8.00
CA ALA A 70 11.48 5.23 -8.29
C ALA A 70 12.41 5.81 -7.20
N MET A 71 11.86 6.45 -6.16
CA MET A 71 12.67 6.89 -5.01
C MET A 71 13.30 5.69 -4.30
N PRO A 72 14.40 5.89 -3.55
CA PRO A 72 14.96 4.83 -2.72
C PRO A 72 13.91 4.20 -1.80
N SER A 73 13.92 2.87 -1.68
CA SER A 73 12.97 2.09 -0.86
C SER A 73 12.80 2.65 0.56
N ARG A 74 13.90 3.11 1.17
CA ARG A 74 13.88 3.73 2.50
C ARG A 74 13.11 5.06 2.54
N SER A 75 13.20 5.87 1.50
CA SER A 75 12.45 7.14 1.40
C SER A 75 10.95 6.88 1.21
N ILE A 76 10.58 5.91 0.37
CA ILE A 76 9.18 5.50 0.20
C ILE A 76 8.60 4.99 1.52
N SER A 77 9.33 4.12 2.22
CA SER A 77 8.95 3.61 3.54
C SER A 77 8.76 4.74 4.56
N TYR A 78 9.67 5.72 4.58
CA TYR A 78 9.57 6.88 5.45
C TYR A 78 8.32 7.72 5.16
N VAL A 79 8.05 8.04 3.90
CA VAL A 79 6.83 8.78 3.51
C VAL A 79 5.59 8.02 3.96
N TRP A 80 5.50 6.71 3.68
CA TRP A 80 4.36 5.90 4.15
C TRP A 80 4.25 5.85 5.67
N GLN A 81 5.36 5.84 6.40
CA GLN A 81 5.34 5.88 7.87
C GLN A 81 4.76 7.20 8.39
N VAL A 82 5.25 8.34 7.90
CA VAL A 82 4.79 9.68 8.32
C VAL A 82 3.30 9.88 7.98
N LEU A 83 2.87 9.41 6.81
CA LEU A 83 1.48 9.48 6.37
C LEU A 83 0.54 8.51 7.10
N GLY A 84 1.08 7.58 7.90
CA GLY A 84 0.33 6.52 8.56
C GLY A 84 -0.19 5.45 7.61
N CYS A 85 0.44 5.30 6.44
CA CYS A 85 0.16 4.25 5.47
C CYS A 85 0.82 2.94 5.94
N GLN A 86 0.01 2.03 6.46
CA GLN A 86 0.50 0.74 6.96
C GLN A 86 1.19 -0.08 5.85
N HIS A 87 2.47 -0.38 6.06
CA HIS A 87 3.30 -1.15 5.13
C HIS A 87 4.18 -2.15 5.88
N ALA A 88 4.74 -3.11 5.15
CA ALA A 88 5.75 -4.05 5.62
C ALA A 88 6.99 -3.96 4.72
N LEU A 89 8.13 -4.47 5.18
CA LEU A 89 9.34 -4.57 4.36
C LEU A 89 9.48 -5.99 3.81
N GLN A 90 9.68 -6.12 2.50
CA GLN A 90 9.92 -7.38 1.80
C GLN A 90 11.42 -7.63 1.64
N PRO A 91 11.85 -8.91 1.57
CA PRO A 91 13.23 -9.26 1.28
C PRO A 91 13.73 -8.64 -0.02
N THR A 92 15.03 -8.37 -0.10
CA THR A 92 15.68 -8.02 -1.38
C THR A 92 16.00 -9.29 -2.17
N SER A 93 16.64 -9.14 -3.33
CA SER A 93 17.20 -10.27 -4.07
C SER A 93 18.43 -10.90 -3.41
N ASN A 94 18.98 -10.25 -2.37
CA ASN A 94 20.12 -10.74 -1.60
C ASN A 94 19.63 -11.30 -0.26
N ASP A 95 19.65 -12.62 -0.11
CA ASP A 95 19.18 -13.34 1.09
C ASP A 95 19.97 -13.00 2.38
N TYR A 96 21.12 -12.33 2.27
CA TYR A 96 21.94 -11.90 3.40
C TYR A 96 21.64 -10.46 3.86
N GLU A 97 20.84 -9.69 3.12
CA GLU A 97 20.44 -8.34 3.49
C GLU A 97 19.14 -8.32 4.29
N PRO A 98 18.97 -7.34 5.20
CA PRO A 98 17.69 -7.15 5.85
C PRO A 98 16.60 -6.76 4.83
N PRO A 99 15.33 -7.18 5.05
CA PRO A 99 14.20 -6.72 4.24
C PRO A 99 14.12 -5.20 4.20
N SER A 100 14.00 -4.65 3.00
CA SER A 100 14.02 -3.19 2.79
C SER A 100 13.04 -2.68 1.74
N ILE A 101 12.46 -3.54 0.89
CA ILE A 101 11.51 -3.12 -0.15
C ILE A 101 10.16 -2.87 0.51
N PRO A 102 9.64 -1.64 0.55
CA PRO A 102 8.39 -1.38 1.24
C PRO A 102 7.21 -1.91 0.41
N ALA A 103 6.22 -2.49 1.08
CA ALA A 103 4.99 -2.96 0.47
C ALA A 103 3.79 -2.51 1.28
N LEU A 104 2.85 -1.80 0.66
CA LEU A 104 1.63 -1.42 1.34
C LEU A 104 0.80 -2.67 1.69
N THR A 105 0.23 -2.65 2.88
CA THR A 105 -0.92 -3.51 3.16
C THR A 105 -2.14 -2.95 2.43
N VAL A 106 -3.19 -3.73 2.24
CA VAL A 106 -4.46 -3.21 1.68
C VAL A 106 -4.98 -2.03 2.50
N LYS A 107 -4.87 -2.09 3.84
CA LYS A 107 -5.23 -0.98 4.73
C LYS A 107 -4.37 0.28 4.47
N GLY A 108 -3.06 0.09 4.32
CA GLY A 108 -2.15 1.18 3.97
C GLY A 108 -2.45 1.79 2.62
N PHE A 109 -2.80 0.98 1.62
CA PHE A 109 -3.21 1.44 0.30
C PHE A 109 -4.48 2.28 0.36
N VAL A 110 -5.50 1.87 1.11
CA VAL A 110 -6.71 2.68 1.32
C VAL A 110 -6.36 4.04 1.90
N ARG A 111 -5.51 4.08 2.95
CA ARG A 111 -5.06 5.33 3.56
C ARG A 111 -4.30 6.20 2.57
N TRP A 112 -3.36 5.61 1.84
CA TRP A 112 -2.54 6.31 0.85
C TRP A 112 -3.39 6.89 -0.28
N MET A 113 -4.28 6.11 -0.88
CA MET A 113 -5.18 6.59 -1.93
C MET A 113 -6.14 7.67 -1.42
N SER A 114 -6.62 7.55 -0.19
CA SER A 114 -7.48 8.58 0.43
C SER A 114 -6.74 9.92 0.59
N ILE A 115 -5.46 9.89 0.99
CA ILE A 115 -4.61 11.09 1.04
C ILE A 115 -4.46 11.68 -0.36
N ASN A 116 -4.15 10.87 -1.36
CA ASN A 116 -3.95 11.38 -2.70
C ASN A 116 -5.24 11.96 -3.33
N ILE A 117 -6.40 11.37 -3.07
CA ILE A 117 -7.70 11.95 -3.47
C ILE A 117 -7.92 13.31 -2.81
N LEU A 118 -7.50 13.50 -1.56
CA LEU A 118 -7.60 14.80 -0.88
C LEU A 118 -6.57 15.81 -1.41
N LEU A 119 -5.44 15.36 -1.97
CA LEU A 119 -4.41 16.22 -2.56
C LEU A 119 -4.77 16.67 -3.97
N ASP A 120 -5.23 15.74 -4.82
CA ASP A 120 -5.67 16.03 -6.18
C ASP A 120 -7.02 15.35 -6.48
N PRO A 121 -8.14 15.94 -6.04
CA PRO A 121 -9.44 15.29 -6.14
C PRO A 121 -9.94 15.10 -7.57
N GLU A 122 -9.50 15.94 -8.51
CA GLU A 122 -9.94 15.90 -9.91
C GLU A 122 -9.19 14.81 -10.68
N GLU A 123 -7.87 14.77 -10.50
CA GLU A 123 -7.04 13.75 -11.10
C GLU A 123 -7.43 12.35 -10.61
N TYR A 124 -7.56 12.17 -9.30
CA TYR A 124 -7.91 10.86 -8.73
C TYR A 124 -9.36 10.44 -8.95
N HIS A 125 -10.27 11.40 -9.18
CA HIS A 125 -11.61 11.06 -9.67
C HIS A 125 -11.52 10.37 -11.03
N THR A 126 -10.71 10.92 -11.94
CA THR A 126 -10.49 10.34 -13.28
C THR A 126 -9.88 8.94 -13.17
N TYR A 127 -8.86 8.76 -12.35
CA TYR A 127 -8.21 7.45 -12.15
C TYR A 127 -9.19 6.39 -11.65
N ILE A 128 -9.98 6.71 -10.62
CA ILE A 128 -10.96 5.78 -10.06
C ILE A 128 -12.11 5.53 -11.02
N GLN A 129 -12.55 6.54 -11.76
CA GLN A 129 -13.57 6.41 -12.80
C GLN A 129 -13.10 5.46 -13.92
N THR A 130 -11.84 5.55 -14.35
CA THR A 130 -11.25 4.60 -15.31
C THR A 130 -11.25 3.18 -14.74
N CYS A 131 -10.81 3.00 -13.49
CA CYS A 131 -10.83 1.68 -12.84
C CYS A 131 -12.24 1.07 -12.79
N LEU A 132 -13.25 1.87 -12.44
CA LEU A 132 -14.65 1.43 -12.41
C LEU A 132 -15.14 0.99 -13.79
N LYS A 133 -14.78 1.71 -14.86
CA LYS A 133 -15.19 1.40 -16.23
C LYS A 133 -14.51 0.13 -16.75
N GLU A 134 -13.19 0.07 -16.63
CA GLU A 134 -12.36 -0.97 -17.24
C GLU A 134 -12.34 -2.28 -16.45
N TRP A 135 -12.54 -2.24 -15.13
CA TRP A 135 -12.41 -3.42 -14.27
C TRP A 135 -13.76 -3.87 -13.71
N ASP A 136 -13.96 -5.19 -13.58
CA ASP A 136 -15.13 -5.76 -12.89
C ASP A 136 -14.94 -5.72 -11.37
N LEU A 137 -14.82 -4.51 -10.82
CA LEU A 137 -14.65 -4.30 -9.38
C LEU A 137 -15.91 -4.72 -8.62
N ARG A 138 -15.73 -5.54 -7.60
CA ARG A 138 -16.80 -6.06 -6.74
C ARG A 138 -16.56 -5.67 -5.30
N HIS A 139 -17.64 -5.35 -4.60
CA HIS A 139 -17.60 -5.01 -3.19
C HIS A 139 -17.08 -6.23 -2.39
N PRO A 140 -15.98 -6.09 -1.62
CA PRO A 140 -15.27 -7.22 -1.05
C PRO A 140 -16.10 -8.04 -0.05
N GLU A 141 -17.11 -7.44 0.56
CA GLU A 141 -17.95 -8.11 1.57
C GLU A 141 -19.26 -8.67 1.00
N THR A 142 -19.80 -8.08 -0.08
CA THR A 142 -21.11 -8.46 -0.62
C THR A 142 -21.01 -9.17 -1.97
N GLY A 143 -19.90 -9.02 -2.70
CA GLY A 143 -19.70 -9.56 -4.05
C GLY A 143 -20.43 -8.79 -5.15
N GLU A 144 -21.25 -7.79 -4.78
CA GLU A 144 -22.00 -6.96 -5.72
C GLU A 144 -21.06 -6.05 -6.52
N PRO A 145 -21.34 -5.82 -7.82
CA PRO A 145 -20.55 -4.90 -8.62
C PRO A 145 -20.76 -3.46 -8.16
N PHE A 146 -19.69 -2.65 -8.21
CA PHE A 146 -19.81 -1.21 -7.98
C PHE A 146 -20.52 -0.51 -9.15
N PRO A 147 -21.35 0.54 -8.90
CA PRO A 147 -21.88 1.36 -9.99
C PRO A 147 -20.76 1.96 -10.84
N LYS A 148 -20.87 1.86 -12.16
CA LYS A 148 -19.79 2.20 -13.10
C LYS A 148 -19.50 3.69 -13.21
N GLU A 149 -20.48 4.55 -12.95
CA GLU A 149 -20.31 6.00 -12.98
C GLU A 149 -20.08 6.54 -11.56
N LEU A 150 -18.95 7.20 -11.33
CA LEU A 150 -18.63 7.90 -10.09
C LEU A 150 -18.99 9.39 -10.25
N PRO A 151 -20.01 9.91 -9.54
CA PRO A 151 -20.34 11.32 -9.58
C PRO A 151 -19.16 12.18 -9.12
N ARG A 152 -18.91 13.32 -9.78
CA ARG A 152 -17.80 14.22 -9.41
C ARG A 152 -17.99 14.78 -7.99
N GLU A 153 -19.22 15.03 -7.60
CA GLU A 153 -19.61 15.50 -6.27
C GLU A 153 -19.35 14.49 -5.14
N ALA A 154 -18.98 13.24 -5.46
CA ALA A 154 -18.62 12.26 -4.46
C ALA A 154 -17.27 12.58 -3.78
N PHE A 155 -16.42 13.35 -4.45
CA PHE A 155 -15.11 13.79 -3.97
C PHE A 155 -15.08 15.29 -3.64
N PRO A 156 -14.07 15.76 -2.88
CA PRO A 156 -13.84 17.18 -2.69
C PRO A 156 -13.67 17.92 -4.02
N LYS A 157 -14.07 19.19 -4.05
CA LYS A 157 -13.90 20.06 -5.22
C LYS A 157 -12.47 20.56 -5.38
N GLU A 158 -11.81 20.84 -4.26
CA GLU A 158 -10.48 21.42 -4.18
C GLU A 158 -9.61 20.60 -3.25
N THR A 159 -8.30 20.76 -3.40
CA THR A 159 -7.27 20.18 -2.54
C THR A 159 -7.51 20.55 -1.08
N ASP A 160 -7.33 19.57 -0.18
CA ASP A 160 -7.34 19.84 1.26
C ASP A 160 -6.01 20.49 1.68
N GLU A 161 -6.07 21.77 2.07
CA GLU A 161 -4.91 22.57 2.46
C GLU A 161 -4.14 22.00 3.67
N GLY A 162 -4.83 21.33 4.59
CA GLY A 162 -4.19 20.70 5.75
C GLY A 162 -3.35 19.50 5.33
N ILE A 163 -3.91 18.65 4.48
CA ILE A 163 -3.21 17.50 3.90
C ILE A 163 -2.08 17.96 2.97
N ASN A 164 -2.30 19.01 2.16
CA ASN A 164 -1.28 19.57 1.26
C ASN A 164 -0.05 20.07 2.00
N LYS A 165 -0.24 20.88 3.07
CA LYS A 165 0.86 21.34 3.92
C LYS A 165 1.66 20.18 4.52
N MET A 166 0.96 19.16 5.00
CA MET A 166 1.59 17.97 5.58
C MET A 166 2.37 17.16 4.52
N ALA A 167 1.82 17.01 3.31
CA ALA A 167 2.48 16.32 2.20
C ALA A 167 3.76 17.05 1.75
N ILE A 168 3.71 18.38 1.62
CA ILE A 168 4.88 19.21 1.27
C ILE A 168 6.00 19.00 2.31
N LEU A 169 5.68 19.10 3.60
CA LEU A 169 6.67 18.90 4.66
C LEU A 169 7.27 17.49 4.60
N THR A 170 6.44 16.46 4.46
CA THR A 170 6.87 15.06 4.35
C THR A 170 7.79 14.85 3.14
N SER A 171 7.48 15.46 2.00
CA SER A 171 8.29 15.36 0.78
C SER A 171 9.66 16.05 0.92
N ALA A 172 9.71 17.18 1.62
CA ALA A 172 10.95 17.89 1.90
C ALA A 172 11.85 17.07 2.82
N GLU A 173 11.28 16.47 3.88
CA GLU A 173 12.01 15.59 4.81
C GLU A 173 12.52 14.31 4.13
N ALA A 174 11.71 13.68 3.27
CA ALA A 174 12.09 12.48 2.53
C ALA A 174 13.24 12.72 1.53
N SER A 175 13.46 13.96 1.14
CA SER A 175 14.54 14.40 0.24
C SER A 175 15.85 14.70 0.98
N LEU A 176 15.83 14.79 2.31
CA LEU A 176 17.05 15.00 3.10
C LEU A 176 17.90 13.73 3.11
N PRO A 177 19.24 13.86 3.08
CA PRO A 177 20.11 12.73 3.31
C PRO A 177 19.82 12.15 4.70
N LEU A 178 19.52 10.86 4.74
CA LEU A 178 19.23 10.19 5.99
C LEU A 178 20.50 10.21 6.85
N PRO A 179 20.37 10.41 8.18
CA PRO A 179 21.51 10.29 9.07
C PRO A 179 22.14 8.90 8.88
N GLU A 180 23.47 8.86 8.85
CA GLU A 180 24.19 7.60 8.74
C GLU A 180 23.68 6.62 9.81
N PRO A 181 23.52 5.32 9.48
CA PRO A 181 23.17 4.34 10.49
C PRO A 181 24.17 4.48 11.64
N LEU A 182 23.65 4.56 12.86
CA LEU A 182 24.51 4.57 14.05
C LEU A 182 25.49 3.40 13.92
N PRO A 183 26.79 3.59 14.23
CA PRO A 183 27.74 2.49 14.21
C PRO A 183 27.13 1.35 15.00
N GLU A 184 27.09 0.15 14.39
CA GLU A 184 26.55 -1.02 15.05
C GLU A 184 27.21 -1.13 16.43
N PRO A 185 26.43 -1.32 17.51
CA PRO A 185 27.01 -1.53 18.82
C PRO A 185 28.02 -2.67 18.69
N GLU A 186 29.25 -2.44 19.19
CA GLU A 186 30.30 -3.45 19.09
C GLU A 186 29.73 -4.82 19.49
N PRO A 187 29.96 -5.87 18.68
CA PRO A 187 29.42 -7.18 18.98
C PRO A 187 29.83 -7.52 20.42
N PRO A 188 28.89 -8.00 21.25
CA PRO A 188 29.18 -8.30 22.65
C PRO A 188 30.42 -9.20 22.71
N PRO A 189 31.32 -8.98 23.70
CA PRO A 189 32.55 -9.75 23.81
C PRO A 189 32.20 -11.24 23.71
N GLN A 190 32.82 -11.93 22.74
CA GLN A 190 32.50 -13.33 22.48
C GLN A 190 32.63 -14.12 23.80
N PRO A 191 31.58 -14.81 24.25
CA PRO A 191 31.66 -15.61 25.46
C PRO A 191 32.79 -16.61 25.27
N SER A 192 33.72 -16.64 26.22
CA SER A 192 34.88 -17.52 26.23
C SER A 192 34.40 -18.95 26.09
N ARG A 193 34.55 -19.52 24.88
CA ARG A 193 34.34 -20.93 24.46
C ARG A 193 33.75 -21.83 25.56
N LEU A 194 32.49 -21.60 25.93
CA LEU A 194 31.73 -22.44 26.85
C LEU A 194 30.44 -22.83 26.17
N GLN A 195 30.48 -24.06 25.64
CA GLN A 195 29.39 -24.88 25.14
C GLN A 195 28.62 -24.34 23.93
N ASP A 196 29.15 -24.76 22.78
CA ASP A 196 28.63 -24.69 21.41
C ASP A 196 27.08 -24.76 21.30
N PRO A 197 26.40 -23.61 21.10
CA PRO A 197 24.95 -23.55 20.89
C PRO A 197 24.50 -24.14 19.54
N GLY A 198 25.41 -24.25 18.57
CA GLY A 198 25.13 -24.78 17.23
C GLY A 198 24.74 -26.26 17.25
N ARG A 199 25.19 -27.00 18.27
CA ARG A 199 24.81 -28.39 18.49
C ARG A 199 23.35 -28.55 18.92
N HIS A 200 22.71 -27.50 19.43
CA HIS A 200 21.33 -27.55 19.89
C HIS A 200 20.32 -27.31 18.75
N LEU A 201 20.64 -26.43 17.79
CA LEU A 201 19.78 -26.17 16.62
C LEU A 201 19.77 -27.37 15.66
N LEU A 202 20.94 -27.97 15.39
CA LEU A 202 21.06 -29.16 14.55
C LEU A 202 20.39 -30.40 15.15
N ARG A 203 20.26 -30.47 16.48
CA ARG A 203 19.59 -31.58 17.18
C ARG A 203 18.06 -31.45 17.17
N VAL A 204 17.51 -30.25 16.99
CA VAL A 204 16.07 -29.98 16.89
C VAL A 204 15.54 -30.28 15.49
N LEU A 205 16.38 -30.17 14.46
CA LEU A 205 16.02 -30.37 13.04
C LEU A 205 16.30 -31.79 12.52
N ALA A 206 16.93 -32.67 13.32
CA ALA A 206 17.20 -34.04 12.90
C ALA A 206 15.91 -34.89 12.91
N PRO A 207 15.57 -35.60 11.81
CA PRO A 207 14.41 -36.48 11.79
C PRO A 207 14.59 -37.61 12.81
N ARG A 208 13.61 -37.80 13.68
CA ARG A 208 13.57 -38.95 14.60
C ARG A 208 13.33 -40.22 13.78
N THR A 209 14.41 -40.91 13.41
CA THR A 209 14.32 -42.28 12.93
C THR A 209 13.82 -43.16 14.07
N ARG A 210 12.58 -43.62 13.94
CA ARG A 210 12.03 -44.70 14.77
C ARG A 210 12.30 -46.00 14.04
N ALA A 211 12.94 -46.94 14.70
CA ALA A 211 13.12 -48.30 14.19
C ALA A 211 13.08 -49.28 15.37
N PRO A 212 12.83 -50.57 15.10
CA PRO A 212 11.51 -51.23 15.10
C PRO A 212 11.14 -51.86 16.45
#